data_AF-A0A7M7Q8U7-F1
#
_entry.id   AF-A0A7M7Q8U7-F1
#
_cell.length_a   1.000
_cell.length_b   1.000
_cell.length_c   1.000
_cell.angle_alpha   90.00
_cell.angle_beta   90.00
_cell.angle_gamma   90.00
#
_symmetry.space_group_name_H-M   'P 1'
#
loop_
_entity.id
_entity.type
_entity.pdbx_description
1 polymer ?
#
loop_
_entity_poly.entity_id
_entity_poly.type
_entity_poly.pdbx_seq_one_letter_code
_entity_poly.pdbx_strand_id
1 'polypeptide(L)'
;MGNKVATFSEEQLEDYQDCTYFTRKEILRLHKRFREMADPGMVPRSMTPHEASSLRLPLDYLARIPELKENPFRDRIGQVFTRTSLDPGQICDDDGICFEDFLEMMSVFSEHAPRDLKVFYAFRIYDFDEDGVVGINDLEHTCQQLVRGGLTDEEVSTVCQKVLEESDIDGDGALSFLEFEHVVTRAADFLSTFHIRI
;
A
#
# COMPACT_ATOMS: atom_id res chain seq x y z
N MET A 1 24.03 -29.89 15.04
CA MET A 1 23.94 -28.67 15.87
C MET A 1 23.57 -27.52 14.95
N GLY A 2 22.28 -27.23 14.81
CA GLY A 2 21.83 -26.11 13.99
C GLY A 2 21.70 -24.88 14.87
N ASN A 3 22.70 -23.99 14.85
CA ASN A 3 22.50 -22.64 15.36
C ASN A 3 21.35 -22.04 14.56
N LYS A 4 20.21 -21.82 15.21
CA LYS A 4 19.15 -20.98 14.66
C LYS A 4 19.73 -19.58 14.63
N VAL A 5 20.34 -19.22 13.50
CA VAL A 5 20.73 -17.83 13.24
C VAL A 5 19.44 -17.04 13.30
N ALA A 6 19.31 -16.16 14.29
CA ALA A 6 18.16 -15.29 14.41
C ALA A 6 18.11 -14.39 13.18
N THR A 7 16.94 -14.25 12.58
CA THR A 7 16.74 -13.45 11.37
C THR A 7 16.84 -11.94 11.67
N PHE A 8 16.44 -11.54 12.88
CA PHE A 8 16.52 -10.20 13.43
C PHE A 8 16.99 -10.29 14.89
N SER A 9 17.55 -9.20 15.43
CA SER A 9 17.80 -9.07 16.87
C SER A 9 16.49 -9.00 17.67
N GLU A 10 16.54 -9.24 18.98
CA GLU A 10 15.35 -9.10 19.84
C GLU A 10 14.85 -7.65 19.87
N GLU A 11 15.78 -6.68 19.92
CA GLU A 11 15.48 -5.24 19.87
C GLU A 11 14.78 -4.85 18.56
N GLN A 12 15.26 -5.31 17.40
CA GLN A 12 14.60 -5.07 16.12
C GLN A 12 13.19 -5.64 16.07
N LEU A 13 12.99 -6.84 16.62
CA LEU A 13 11.66 -7.44 16.67
C LEU A 13 10.74 -6.67 17.62
N GLU A 14 11.24 -6.09 18.69
CA GLU A 14 10.48 -5.23 19.59
C GLU A 14 10.09 -3.93 18.90
N ASP A 15 11.03 -3.26 18.24
CA ASP A 15 10.76 -2.02 17.48
C ASP A 15 9.70 -2.24 16.38
N TYR A 16 9.81 -3.33 15.62
CA TYR A 16 8.82 -3.66 14.59
C TYR A 16 7.46 -4.03 15.18
N GLN A 17 7.41 -4.64 16.36
CA GLN A 17 6.13 -4.92 17.03
C GLN A 17 5.48 -3.67 17.60
N ASP A 18 6.27 -2.70 18.06
CA ASP A 18 5.76 -1.45 18.61
C ASP A 18 5.27 -0.51 17.50
N CYS A 19 5.89 -0.56 16.32
CA CYS A 19 5.55 0.27 15.17
C CYS A 19 4.52 -0.36 14.22
N THR A 20 4.14 -1.63 14.40
CA THR A 20 3.24 -2.34 13.48
C THR A 20 2.21 -3.20 14.20
N TYR A 21 1.14 -3.57 13.51
CA TYR A 21 0.09 -4.42 14.10
C TYR A 21 0.42 -5.92 14.04
N PHE A 22 1.71 -6.28 14.01
CA PHE A 22 2.16 -7.66 13.83
C PHE A 22 2.86 -8.24 15.06
N THR A 23 2.73 -9.56 15.23
CA THR A 23 3.50 -10.34 16.20
C THR A 23 4.89 -10.67 15.66
N ARG A 24 5.85 -11.00 16.56
CA ARG A 24 7.19 -11.50 16.15
C ARG A 24 7.12 -12.62 15.12
N LYS A 25 6.13 -13.51 15.22
CA LYS A 25 5.95 -14.63 14.30
C LYS A 25 5.52 -14.16 12.91
N GLU A 26 4.68 -13.13 12.83
CA GLU A 26 4.22 -12.57 11.56
C GLU A 26 5.34 -11.79 10.88
N ILE A 27 6.11 -10.98 11.62
CA ILE A 27 7.28 -10.26 11.09
C ILE A 27 8.28 -11.24 10.46
N LEU A 28 8.55 -12.38 11.13
CA LEU A 28 9.42 -13.43 10.57
C LEU A 28 8.84 -14.11 9.32
N ARG A 29 7.51 -14.28 9.24
CA ARG A 29 6.83 -14.79 8.03
C ARG A 29 6.91 -13.79 6.88
N LEU A 30 6.73 -12.51 7.17
CA LEU A 30 6.83 -11.42 6.19
C LEU A 30 8.26 -11.32 5.64
N HIS A 31 9.29 -11.37 6.49
CA HIS A 31 10.67 -11.41 6.01
C HIS A 31 10.95 -12.62 5.12
N LYS A 32 10.42 -13.79 5.49
CA LYS A 32 10.55 -14.98 4.64
C LYS A 32 9.90 -14.76 3.27
N ARG A 33 8.69 -14.17 3.21
CA ARG A 33 8.01 -13.82 1.95
C ARG A 33 8.80 -12.76 1.15
N PHE A 34 9.31 -11.72 1.80
CA PHE A 34 10.15 -10.68 1.19
C PHE A 34 11.43 -11.27 0.55
N ARG A 35 12.00 -12.29 1.19
CA ARG A 35 13.14 -13.02 0.63
C ARG A 35 12.75 -13.99 -0.50
N GLU A 36 11.53 -14.52 -0.50
CA GLU A 36 11.02 -15.40 -1.55
C GLU A 36 10.60 -14.63 -2.82
N MET A 37 10.16 -13.37 -2.69
CA MET A 37 9.94 -12.51 -3.86
C MET A 37 11.28 -12.14 -4.53
N ALA A 38 12.33 -11.84 -3.76
CA ALA A 38 13.63 -11.46 -4.29
C ALA A 38 14.38 -12.62 -4.97
N ASP A 39 15.31 -12.29 -5.87
CA ASP A 39 16.18 -13.31 -6.46
C ASP A 39 17.15 -13.92 -5.42
N PRO A 40 17.55 -15.20 -5.58
CA PRO A 40 18.38 -15.89 -4.60
C PRO A 40 19.70 -15.17 -4.33
N GLY A 41 19.87 -14.70 -3.09
CA GLY A 41 21.09 -14.02 -2.64
C GLY A 41 20.98 -12.50 -2.57
N MET A 42 19.90 -11.89 -3.05
CA MET A 42 19.65 -10.46 -2.85
C MET A 42 19.32 -10.15 -1.39
N VAL A 43 18.38 -10.89 -0.78
CA VAL A 43 18.01 -10.69 0.63
C VAL A 43 18.74 -11.69 1.53
N PRO A 44 19.51 -11.21 2.53
CA PRO A 44 20.24 -12.08 3.44
C PRO A 44 19.28 -12.87 4.37
N ARG A 45 19.79 -13.93 5.01
CA ARG A 45 18.99 -14.74 5.95
C ARG A 45 18.79 -14.06 7.31
N SER A 46 19.70 -13.16 7.65
CA SER A 46 19.69 -12.29 8.82
C SER A 46 19.83 -10.87 8.28
N MET A 47 18.99 -9.96 8.73
CA MET A 47 18.94 -8.61 8.22
C MET A 47 19.23 -7.63 9.36
N THR A 48 20.24 -6.79 9.17
CA THR A 48 20.57 -5.71 10.10
C THR A 48 19.59 -4.54 9.95
N PRO A 49 19.46 -3.63 10.95
CA PRO A 49 18.55 -2.48 10.84
C PRO A 49 18.87 -1.59 9.64
N HIS A 50 20.16 -1.41 9.35
CA HIS A 50 20.59 -0.67 8.18
C HIS A 50 20.19 -1.39 6.89
N GLU A 51 20.36 -2.71 6.78
CA GLU A 51 19.92 -3.44 5.58
C GLU A 51 18.40 -3.39 5.41
N ALA A 52 17.62 -3.43 6.49
CA ALA A 52 16.17 -3.38 6.45
C ALA A 52 15.62 -2.12 5.79
N SER A 53 16.28 -0.98 6.01
CA SER A 53 15.95 0.33 5.44
C SER A 53 16.69 0.63 4.13
N SER A 54 17.91 0.11 3.94
CA SER A 54 18.75 0.43 2.78
C SER A 54 18.56 -0.50 1.59
N LEU A 55 18.21 -1.77 1.83
CA LEU A 55 18.11 -2.79 0.78
C LEU A 55 16.78 -2.66 0.07
N ARG A 56 16.82 -2.13 -1.16
CA ARG A 56 15.65 -1.92 -2.00
C ARG A 56 15.51 -3.02 -3.04
N LEU A 57 14.29 -3.55 -3.18
CA LEU A 57 13.91 -4.46 -4.23
C LEU A 57 13.05 -3.73 -5.26
N PRO A 58 13.30 -3.85 -6.57
CA PRO A 58 12.44 -3.29 -7.61
C PRO A 58 10.94 -3.58 -7.38
N LEU A 59 10.08 -2.60 -7.67
CA LEU A 59 8.63 -2.75 -7.46
C LEU A 59 8.02 -3.92 -8.25
N ASP A 60 8.61 -4.32 -9.38
CA ASP A 60 8.20 -5.49 -10.17
C ASP A 60 8.16 -6.79 -9.35
N TYR A 61 8.98 -6.90 -8.29
CA TYR A 61 8.97 -8.07 -7.42
C TYR A 61 7.65 -8.21 -6.65
N LEU A 62 6.88 -7.13 -6.45
CA LEU A 62 5.55 -7.19 -5.83
C LEU A 62 4.58 -8.07 -6.64
N ALA A 63 4.76 -8.19 -7.95
CA ALA A 63 3.94 -9.06 -8.79
C ALA A 63 4.14 -10.56 -8.50
N ARG A 64 5.24 -10.92 -7.80
CA ARG A 64 5.50 -12.30 -7.35
C ARG A 64 4.70 -12.67 -6.11
N ILE A 65 4.15 -11.69 -5.40
CA ILE A 65 3.29 -11.91 -4.22
C ILE A 65 1.90 -12.30 -4.73
N PRO A 66 1.39 -13.52 -4.43
CA PRO A 66 0.11 -13.98 -4.93
C PRO A 66 -1.05 -13.04 -4.62
N GLU A 67 -1.01 -12.41 -3.44
CA GLU A 67 -2.06 -11.50 -2.96
C GLU A 67 -2.08 -10.16 -3.71
N LEU A 68 -0.94 -9.71 -4.23
CA LEU A 68 -0.81 -8.46 -4.98
C LEU A 68 -0.79 -8.68 -6.50
N LYS A 69 -0.52 -9.91 -6.95
CA LYS A 69 -0.40 -10.25 -8.37
C LYS A 69 -1.65 -9.88 -9.18
N GLU A 70 -2.83 -10.18 -8.63
CA GLU A 70 -4.11 -9.93 -9.29
C GLU A 70 -4.71 -8.55 -8.96
N ASN A 71 -4.05 -7.77 -8.10
CA ASN A 71 -4.54 -6.46 -7.68
C ASN A 71 -4.23 -5.41 -8.76
N PRO A 72 -5.25 -4.75 -9.37
CA PRO A 72 -5.03 -3.74 -10.39
C PRO A 72 -4.26 -2.51 -9.88
N PHE A 73 -4.31 -2.24 -8.57
CA PHE A 73 -3.60 -1.11 -7.94
C PHE A 73 -2.21 -1.47 -7.44
N ARG A 74 -1.69 -2.68 -7.72
CA ARG A 74 -0.39 -3.14 -7.19
C ARG A 74 0.73 -2.12 -7.38
N ASP A 75 0.87 -1.60 -8.59
CA ASP A 75 1.99 -0.72 -8.93
C ASP A 75 1.85 0.62 -8.19
N ARG A 76 0.61 1.11 -8.03
CA ARG A 76 0.30 2.31 -7.25
C ARG A 76 0.52 2.10 -5.75
N ILE A 77 0.08 0.96 -5.21
CA ILE A 77 0.34 0.55 -3.82
C ILE A 77 1.85 0.58 -3.56
N GLY A 78 2.63 -0.10 -4.41
CA GLY A 78 4.10 -0.08 -4.30
C GLY A 78 4.67 1.33 -4.24
N GLN A 79 4.25 2.21 -5.16
CA GLN A 79 4.70 3.61 -5.20
C GLN A 79 4.33 4.42 -3.97
N VAL A 80 3.10 4.28 -3.45
CA VAL A 80 2.64 5.05 -2.28
C VAL A 80 3.45 4.68 -1.03
N PHE A 81 3.73 3.39 -0.84
CA PHE A 81 4.51 2.92 0.29
C PHE A 81 6.01 3.25 0.15
N THR A 82 6.58 3.21 -1.06
CA THR A 82 8.00 3.60 -1.26
C THR A 82 8.25 5.10 -1.18
N ARG A 83 7.24 5.93 -1.49
CA ARG A 83 7.32 7.39 -1.39
C ARG A 83 7.19 7.92 0.04
N THR A 84 6.57 7.15 0.94
CA THR A 84 6.31 7.58 2.32
C THR A 84 7.55 7.47 3.22
N SER A 85 8.46 6.55 2.93
CA SER A 85 9.73 6.42 3.65
C SER A 85 10.83 7.37 3.15
N LEU A 86 10.55 8.13 2.09
CA LEU A 86 11.45 9.15 1.58
C LEU A 86 11.08 10.50 2.19
N ASP A 87 12.07 11.15 2.81
CA ASP A 87 11.97 12.55 3.22
C ASP A 87 11.32 13.38 2.10
N PRO A 88 10.33 14.24 2.41
CA PRO A 88 9.65 15.08 1.43
C PRO A 88 10.66 16.05 0.79
N GLY A 89 11.23 15.64 -0.35
CA GLY A 89 12.27 16.39 -1.05
C GLY A 89 13.34 15.54 -1.74
N GLN A 90 13.41 14.23 -1.48
CA GLN A 90 14.38 13.35 -2.14
C GLN A 90 13.68 12.38 -3.10
N ILE A 91 13.50 12.83 -4.35
CA ILE A 91 13.16 11.96 -5.47
C ILE A 91 14.36 11.03 -5.67
N CYS A 92 14.23 9.80 -5.19
CA CYS A 92 15.19 8.74 -5.49
C CYS A 92 14.74 8.10 -6.80
N ASP A 93 15.55 8.15 -7.84
CA ASP A 93 15.35 7.38 -9.08
C ASP A 93 15.43 5.85 -8.86
N ASP A 94 15.42 5.37 -7.62
CA ASP A 94 15.49 3.95 -7.25
C ASP A 94 14.10 3.50 -6.76
N ASP A 95 13.26 3.18 -7.75
CA ASP A 95 11.89 2.63 -7.64
C ASP A 95 11.92 1.22 -7.00
N GLY A 96 12.26 1.17 -5.71
CA GLY A 96 12.36 -0.07 -4.97
C GLY A 96 11.78 0.02 -3.56
N ILE A 97 11.25 -1.11 -3.11
CA ILE A 97 10.65 -1.32 -1.80
C ILE A 97 11.67 -1.97 -0.85
N CYS A 98 11.88 -1.36 0.32
CA CYS A 98 12.69 -1.96 1.38
C CYS A 98 11.86 -2.87 2.30
N PHE A 99 12.50 -3.54 3.26
CA PHE A 99 11.77 -4.42 4.18
C PHE A 99 10.85 -3.62 5.10
N GLU A 100 11.24 -2.42 5.50
CA GLU A 100 10.41 -1.55 6.35
C GLU A 100 9.18 -1.05 5.61
N ASP A 101 9.33 -0.58 4.36
CA ASP A 101 8.21 -0.22 3.48
C ASP A 101 7.25 -1.41 3.27
N PHE A 102 7.83 -2.60 3.05
CA PHE A 102 7.05 -3.82 2.89
C PHE A 102 6.28 -4.16 4.17
N LEU A 103 6.91 -4.01 5.33
CA LEU A 103 6.28 -4.27 6.61
C LEU A 103 5.15 -3.27 6.89
N GLU A 104 5.37 -1.99 6.60
CA GLU A 104 4.37 -0.93 6.70
C GLU A 104 3.18 -1.19 5.77
N MET A 105 3.45 -1.52 4.51
CA MET A 105 2.42 -1.91 3.54
C MET A 105 1.55 -3.04 4.07
N MET A 106 2.17 -4.13 4.51
CA MET A 106 1.41 -5.26 5.05
C MET A 106 0.67 -4.88 6.34
N SER A 107 1.24 -3.98 7.15
CA SER A 107 0.64 -3.49 8.40
C SER A 107 -0.66 -2.72 8.12
N VAL A 108 -0.67 -1.84 7.12
CA VAL A 108 -1.88 -1.10 6.70
C VAL A 108 -2.97 -2.04 6.18
N PHE A 109 -2.58 -3.06 5.41
CA PHE A 109 -3.53 -4.05 4.89
C PHE A 109 -3.97 -5.10 5.92
N SER A 110 -3.42 -5.07 7.14
CA SER A 110 -3.83 -5.95 8.23
C SER A 110 -5.29 -5.72 8.63
N GLU A 111 -5.96 -6.77 9.10
CA GLU A 111 -7.30 -6.65 9.69
C GLU A 111 -7.28 -5.82 10.98
N HIS A 112 -6.14 -5.80 11.68
CA HIS A 112 -5.96 -5.09 12.94
C HIS A 112 -5.64 -3.59 12.78
N ALA A 113 -5.38 -3.12 11.54
CA ALA A 113 -5.09 -1.72 11.31
C ALA A 113 -6.34 -0.84 11.55
N PRO A 114 -6.17 0.33 12.19
CA PRO A 114 -7.27 1.24 12.45
C PRO A 114 -7.85 1.77 11.13
N ARG A 115 -9.14 2.08 11.17
CA ARG A 115 -9.89 2.57 10.03
C ARG A 115 -9.24 3.79 9.40
N ASP A 116 -8.86 4.76 10.22
CA ASP A 116 -8.36 6.06 9.78
C ASP A 116 -7.05 5.90 8.97
N LEU A 117 -6.19 4.97 9.40
CA LEU A 117 -4.98 4.61 8.66
C LEU A 117 -5.33 4.00 7.29
N LYS A 118 -6.30 3.08 7.24
CA LYS A 118 -6.74 2.49 5.96
C LYS A 118 -7.32 3.52 5.01
N VAL A 119 -8.15 4.44 5.52
CA VAL A 119 -8.73 5.53 4.74
C VAL A 119 -7.63 6.45 4.21
N PHE A 120 -6.64 6.77 5.03
CA PHE A 120 -5.48 7.60 4.63
C PHE A 120 -4.67 6.97 3.48
N TYR A 121 -4.28 5.71 3.58
CA TYR A 121 -3.56 5.06 2.48
C TYR A 121 -4.45 4.80 1.28
N ALA A 122 -5.74 4.49 1.48
CA ALA A 122 -6.68 4.39 0.37
C ALA A 122 -6.77 5.70 -0.41
N PHE A 123 -6.88 6.84 0.29
CA PHE A 123 -6.87 8.16 -0.33
C PHE A 123 -5.60 8.36 -1.18
N ARG A 124 -4.42 8.09 -0.61
CA ARG A 124 -3.14 8.21 -1.36
C ARG A 124 -3.00 7.26 -2.55
N ILE A 125 -3.63 6.09 -2.50
CA ILE A 125 -3.64 5.15 -3.63
C ILE A 125 -4.57 5.66 -4.73
N TYR A 126 -5.67 6.30 -4.36
CA TYR A 126 -6.66 6.83 -5.31
C TYR A 126 -6.20 8.14 -5.93
N ASP A 127 -5.55 9.02 -5.18
CA ASP A 127 -4.90 10.24 -5.66
C ASP A 127 -3.67 9.87 -6.50
N PHE A 128 -3.75 9.92 -7.85
CA PHE A 128 -2.65 9.52 -8.73
C PHE A 128 -1.65 10.63 -8.99
N ASP A 129 -2.09 11.89 -9.01
CA ASP A 129 -1.25 13.05 -9.29
C ASP A 129 -0.65 13.70 -8.03
N GLU A 130 -1.04 13.21 -6.86
CA GLU A 130 -0.56 13.62 -5.54
C GLU A 130 -0.80 15.10 -5.24
N ASP A 131 -1.90 15.64 -5.77
CA ASP A 131 -2.32 17.02 -5.52
C ASP A 131 -3.04 17.19 -4.17
N GLY A 132 -3.33 16.08 -3.47
CA GLY A 132 -3.99 16.07 -2.18
C GLY A 132 -5.51 16.13 -2.25
N VAL A 133 -6.09 15.97 -3.44
CA VAL A 133 -7.51 15.75 -3.69
C VAL A 133 -7.69 14.54 -4.62
N VAL A 134 -8.88 13.95 -4.66
CA VAL A 134 -9.20 12.91 -5.64
C VAL A 134 -10.10 13.53 -6.69
N GLY A 135 -9.51 13.88 -7.83
CA GLY A 135 -10.21 14.53 -8.93
C GLY A 135 -10.99 13.55 -9.80
N ILE A 136 -11.69 14.09 -10.81
CA ILE A 136 -12.40 13.26 -11.79
C ILE A 136 -11.46 12.34 -12.57
N ASN A 137 -10.25 12.81 -12.89
CA ASN A 137 -9.25 12.02 -13.62
C ASN A 137 -8.79 10.80 -12.81
N ASP A 138 -8.59 10.96 -11.51
CA ASP A 138 -8.21 9.88 -10.59
C ASP A 138 -9.30 8.83 -10.47
N LEU A 139 -10.55 9.28 -10.37
CA LEU A 139 -11.71 8.40 -10.34
C LEU A 139 -11.88 7.65 -11.66
N GLU A 140 -11.68 8.31 -12.80
CA GLU A 140 -11.74 7.68 -14.13
C GLU A 140 -10.66 6.60 -14.26
N HIS A 141 -9.41 6.91 -13.88
CA HIS A 141 -8.31 5.94 -13.87
C HIS A 141 -8.61 4.75 -12.98
N THR A 142 -9.09 5.00 -11.75
CA THR A 142 -9.49 3.96 -10.80
C THR A 142 -10.59 3.07 -11.37
N CYS A 143 -11.65 3.68 -11.93
CA CYS A 143 -12.78 2.96 -12.51
C CYS A 143 -12.34 2.11 -13.71
N GLN A 144 -11.50 2.65 -14.60
CA GLN A 144 -10.95 1.89 -15.73
C GLN A 144 -10.13 0.67 -15.26
N GLN A 145 -9.31 0.83 -14.22
CA GLN A 145 -8.52 -0.26 -13.64
C GLN A 145 -9.38 -1.37 -13.00
N LEU A 146 -10.47 -1.00 -12.32
CA LEU A 146 -11.40 -1.95 -11.70
C LEU A 146 -12.24 -2.70 -12.74
N VAL A 147 -12.72 -1.98 -13.76
CA VAL A 147 -13.67 -2.49 -14.75
C VAL A 147 -12.99 -3.32 -15.85
N ARG A 148 -11.65 -3.25 -15.97
CA ARG A 148 -10.82 -4.03 -16.92
C ARG A 148 -11.38 -4.02 -18.35
N GLY A 149 -11.95 -2.89 -18.79
CA GLY A 149 -12.52 -2.71 -20.14
C GLY A 149 -13.97 -3.17 -20.33
N GLY A 150 -14.71 -3.44 -19.26
CA GLY A 150 -16.15 -3.77 -19.30
C GLY A 150 -17.12 -2.58 -19.48
N LEU A 151 -16.64 -1.34 -19.38
CA LEU A 151 -17.42 -0.11 -19.61
C LEU A 151 -16.70 0.77 -20.62
N THR A 152 -17.48 1.55 -21.37
CA THR A 152 -16.96 2.60 -22.26
C THR A 152 -16.47 3.81 -21.47
N ASP A 153 -15.58 4.61 -22.05
CA ASP A 153 -15.06 5.82 -21.41
C ASP A 153 -16.19 6.80 -21.03
N GLU A 154 -17.25 6.87 -21.84
CA GLU A 154 -18.43 7.70 -21.56
C GLU A 154 -19.21 7.20 -20.32
N GLU A 155 -19.35 5.89 -20.16
CA GLU A 155 -20.02 5.29 -19.00
C GLU A 155 -19.18 5.46 -17.74
N VAL A 156 -17.86 5.30 -17.82
CA VAL A 156 -16.93 5.56 -16.72
C VAL A 156 -17.05 7.01 -16.27
N SER A 157 -16.94 7.96 -17.21
CA SER A 157 -17.06 9.39 -16.91
C SER A 157 -18.40 9.75 -16.27
N THR A 158 -19.50 9.16 -16.78
CA THR A 158 -20.84 9.35 -16.19
C THR A 158 -20.94 8.83 -14.75
N VAL A 159 -20.31 7.69 -14.45
CA VAL A 159 -20.29 7.13 -13.09
C VAL A 159 -19.44 8.01 -12.17
N CYS A 160 -18.24 8.40 -12.61
CA CYS A 160 -17.34 9.27 -11.84
C CYS A 160 -18.00 10.62 -11.53
N GLN A 161 -18.65 11.23 -12.51
CA GLN A 161 -19.38 12.49 -12.31
C GLN A 161 -20.51 12.35 -11.27
N LYS A 162 -21.29 11.26 -11.31
CA LYS A 162 -22.33 11.03 -10.31
C LYS A 162 -21.78 10.80 -8.91
N VAL A 163 -20.64 10.10 -8.81
CA VAL A 163 -19.97 9.90 -7.51
C VAL A 163 -19.53 11.24 -6.94
N LEU A 164 -18.95 12.12 -7.77
CA LEU A 164 -18.58 13.48 -7.36
C LEU A 164 -19.82 14.29 -6.97
N GLU A 165 -20.86 14.36 -7.80
CA GLU A 165 -22.09 15.11 -7.49
C GLU A 165 -22.76 14.67 -6.16
N GLU A 166 -22.60 13.41 -5.75
CA GLU A 166 -23.14 12.89 -4.49
C GLU A 166 -22.21 13.09 -3.28
N SER A 167 -20.91 13.27 -3.51
CA SER A 167 -19.86 13.18 -2.49
C SER A 167 -19.12 14.49 -2.23
N ASP A 168 -19.01 15.33 -3.25
CA ASP A 168 -18.43 16.67 -3.23
C ASP A 168 -19.42 17.63 -2.54
N ILE A 169 -19.05 18.09 -1.34
CA ILE A 169 -19.91 18.92 -0.49
C ILE A 169 -19.67 20.40 -0.77
N ASP A 170 -18.43 20.77 -1.09
CA ASP A 170 -18.04 22.16 -1.31
C ASP A 170 -18.13 22.61 -2.78
N GLY A 171 -18.30 21.66 -3.70
CA GLY A 171 -18.55 21.87 -5.12
C GLY A 171 -17.29 22.25 -5.90
N ASP A 172 -16.10 21.88 -5.41
CA ASP A 172 -14.83 22.17 -6.06
C ASP A 172 -14.50 21.23 -7.24
N GLY A 173 -15.30 20.17 -7.43
CA GLY A 173 -15.14 19.18 -8.49
C GLY A 173 -14.11 18.11 -8.18
N ALA A 174 -13.65 18.01 -6.94
CA ALA A 174 -12.76 16.99 -6.44
C ALA A 174 -13.25 16.47 -5.07
N LEU A 175 -12.60 15.44 -4.54
CA LEU A 175 -12.85 14.99 -3.17
C LEU A 175 -11.63 15.30 -2.32
N SER A 176 -11.82 16.19 -1.35
CA SER A 176 -10.86 16.38 -0.27
C SER A 176 -10.75 15.11 0.59
N PHE A 177 -9.68 15.00 1.39
CA PHE A 177 -9.50 13.89 2.32
C PHE A 177 -10.72 13.67 3.24
N LEU A 178 -11.36 14.75 3.72
CA LEU A 178 -12.52 14.68 4.61
C LEU A 178 -13.77 14.15 3.88
N GLU A 179 -13.97 14.53 2.63
CA GLU A 179 -15.09 14.04 1.81
C GLU A 179 -14.88 12.58 1.43
N PHE A 180 -13.66 12.22 1.04
CA PHE A 180 -13.30 10.83 0.78
C PHE A 180 -13.50 9.95 2.03
N GLU A 181 -13.07 10.44 3.20
CA GLU A 181 -13.35 9.77 4.48
C GLU A 181 -14.86 9.62 4.69
N HIS A 182 -15.66 10.65 4.42
CA HIS A 182 -17.12 10.56 4.53
C HIS A 182 -17.71 9.50 3.59
N VAL A 183 -17.25 9.41 2.34
CA VAL A 183 -17.69 8.42 1.35
C VAL A 183 -17.33 7.01 1.81
N VAL A 184 -16.06 6.78 2.14
CA VAL A 184 -15.57 5.47 2.60
C VAL A 184 -16.24 5.07 3.90
N THR A 185 -16.57 6.05 4.76
CA THR A 185 -17.21 5.72 6.02
C THR A 185 -18.66 5.26 5.87
N ARG A 186 -19.34 5.72 4.82
CA ARG A 186 -20.69 5.29 4.41
C ARG A 186 -20.68 3.99 3.61
N ALA A 187 -19.61 3.74 2.85
CA ALA A 187 -19.39 2.50 2.13
C ALA A 187 -18.79 1.42 3.06
N ALA A 188 -19.62 0.82 3.93
CA ALA A 188 -19.19 -0.22 4.86
C ALA A 188 -18.47 -1.40 4.18
N ASP A 189 -18.84 -1.72 2.95
CA ASP A 189 -18.22 -2.78 2.16
C ASP A 189 -16.79 -2.45 1.73
N PHE A 190 -16.46 -1.17 1.50
CA PHE A 190 -15.13 -0.75 1.04
C PHE A 190 -14.04 -1.19 2.02
N LEU A 191 -14.21 -0.86 3.30
CA LEU A 191 -13.25 -1.19 4.37
C LEU A 191 -13.18 -2.69 4.64
N SER A 192 -14.27 -3.42 4.40
CA SER A 192 -14.29 -4.88 4.52
C SER A 192 -13.46 -5.55 3.41
N THR A 193 -13.35 -4.91 2.24
CA THR A 193 -12.55 -5.39 1.11
C THR A 193 -11.11 -4.87 1.10
N PHE A 194 -10.83 -3.79 1.86
CA PHE A 194 -9.51 -3.18 2.00
C PHE A 194 -8.65 -3.92 3.04
N HIS A 195 -8.38 -5.20 2.79
CA HIS A 195 -7.47 -6.01 3.59
C HIS A 195 -6.75 -7.05 2.72
N ILE A 196 -5.52 -7.40 3.08
CA ILE A 196 -4.78 -8.52 2.47
C ILE A 196 -4.70 -9.63 3.51
N ARG A 197 -5.28 -10.80 3.21
CA ARG A 197 -5.18 -11.97 4.07
C ARG A 197 -3.89 -12.72 3.75
N ILE A 198 -3.01 -12.86 4.75
CA ILE A 198 -1.68 -13.48 4.68
C ILE A 198 -1.71 -14.90 5.22
#